data_AF-A0A7X8T8F5-F1
#
_entry.id   AF-A0A7X8T8F5-F1
#
_cell.length_a   1.000
_cell.length_b   1.000
_cell.length_c   1.000
_cell.angle_alpha   90.00
_cell.angle_beta   90.00
_cell.angle_gamma   90.00
#
_symmetry.space_group_name_H-M   'P 1'
#
loop_
_entity.id
_entity.type
_entity.pdbx_description
1 polymer ?
#
loop_
_entity_poly.entity_id
_entity_poly.type
_entity_poly.pdbx_seq_one_letter_code
_entity_poly.pdbx_strand_id
1 'polypeptide(L)'
;MTALRREMVDVCRRMNSSGINQGTAGNLSVRTSSGFLITPSSLPYDAMTPEDLVEMDFDGTYVGRRPSSEWRFHRDILKNRTDINVVLHCHSIYATTLACHHTTIPSFHYMTGVAGGTTIRCAEYATFGTQALSDNALVALKDRIACLLGQHGQISLGKIFESALWLAIEVETLSRIYVQALTLGEPPVLPDDEMARVLEQMRRMSYGQAPDAEGVNDIARPRAGVI
;
A
#
# COMPACT_ATOMS: atom_id res chain seq x y z
N MET A 1 -11.74 9.30 18.44
CA MET A 1 -10.82 10.11 17.60
C MET A 1 -9.36 10.00 18.04
N THR A 2 -9.03 10.18 19.32
CA THR A 2 -7.63 10.18 19.81
C THR A 2 -6.89 8.85 19.63
N ALA A 3 -7.56 7.70 19.79
CA ALA A 3 -6.93 6.39 19.59
C ALA A 3 -6.50 6.15 18.13
N LEU A 4 -7.40 6.42 17.17
CA LEU A 4 -7.12 6.32 15.74
C LEU A 4 -5.95 7.22 15.31
N ARG A 5 -5.93 8.47 15.79
CA ARG A 5 -4.84 9.42 15.50
C ARG A 5 -3.50 8.93 16.05
N ARG A 6 -3.47 8.38 17.27
CA ARG A 6 -2.25 7.78 17.84
C ARG A 6 -1.75 6.59 17.02
N GLU A 7 -2.65 5.65 16.71
CA GLU A 7 -2.32 4.48 15.89
C GLU A 7 -1.75 4.89 14.52
N MET A 8 -2.37 5.87 13.86
CA MET A 8 -1.89 6.40 12.58
C MET A 8 -0.47 6.99 12.67
N VAL A 9 -0.17 7.75 13.74
CA VAL A 9 1.19 8.27 13.96
C VAL A 9 2.19 7.14 14.21
N ASP A 10 1.81 6.13 14.99
CA ASP A 10 2.67 4.97 15.27
C ASP A 10 2.96 4.16 14.00
N VAL A 11 1.98 4.01 13.11
CA VAL A 11 2.15 3.38 11.79
C VAL A 11 3.08 4.19 10.91
N CYS A 12 2.99 5.53 10.91
CA CYS A 12 3.93 6.38 10.20
C CYS A 12 5.38 6.16 10.69
N ARG A 13 5.59 6.10 12.00
CA ARG A 13 6.92 5.79 12.58
C ARG A 13 7.41 4.39 12.19
N ARG A 14 6.52 3.40 12.17
CA ARG A 14 6.85 2.04 11.71
C ARG A 14 7.16 1.97 10.23
N MET A 15 6.54 2.81 9.41
CA MET A 15 6.87 2.96 8.00
C MET A 15 8.29 3.51 7.80
N ASN A 16 8.75 4.42 8.66
CA ASN A 16 10.16 4.84 8.67
C ASN A 16 11.08 3.74 9.17
N SER A 17 10.76 3.09 10.29
CA SER A 17 11.64 2.08 10.88
C SER A 17 11.75 0.78 10.08
N SER A 18 10.79 0.49 9.19
CA SER A 18 10.89 -0.61 8.22
C SER A 18 11.83 -0.33 7.05
N GLY A 19 12.27 0.93 6.89
CA GLY A 19 13.19 1.35 5.84
C GLY A 19 12.55 1.64 4.48
N ILE A 20 11.22 1.55 4.35
CA ILE A 20 10.51 1.81 3.08
C ILE A 20 10.20 3.29 2.86
N ASN A 21 10.36 4.14 3.87
CA ASN A 21 10.18 5.58 3.76
C ASN A 21 11.41 6.33 4.29
N GLN A 22 11.77 7.41 3.59
CA GLN A 22 12.86 8.29 3.99
C GLN A 22 12.33 9.70 4.25
N GLY A 23 12.57 10.20 5.46
CA GLY A 23 12.19 11.54 5.87
C GLY A 23 10.68 11.78 5.81
N THR A 24 10.27 12.69 4.92
CA THR A 24 8.88 13.19 4.82
C THR A 24 8.24 12.94 3.45
N ALA A 25 8.81 12.04 2.65
CA ALA A 25 8.29 11.71 1.32
C ALA A 25 6.93 11.00 1.40
N GLY A 26 6.83 9.96 2.23
CA GLY A 26 5.60 9.19 2.38
C GLY A 26 4.46 9.97 3.03
N ASN A 27 3.27 9.43 2.88
CA ASN A 27 2.07 9.93 3.53
C ASN A 27 1.06 8.78 3.74
N LEU A 28 0.21 8.97 4.74
CA LEU A 28 -0.77 7.98 5.17
C LEU A 28 -2.10 8.68 5.33
N SER A 29 -3.19 8.02 4.92
CA SER A 29 -4.55 8.46 5.24
C SER A 29 -5.41 7.31 5.75
N VAL A 30 -6.45 7.66 6.52
CA VAL A 30 -7.50 6.74 6.94
C VAL A 30 -8.88 7.36 6.81
N ARG A 31 -9.85 6.60 6.31
CA ARG A 31 -11.26 6.98 6.24
C ARG A 31 -11.82 7.23 7.63
N THR A 32 -12.66 8.25 7.75
CA THR A 32 -13.50 8.52 8.93
C THR A 32 -14.98 8.53 8.51
N SER A 33 -15.88 8.75 9.47
CA SER A 33 -17.33 8.82 9.20
C SER A 33 -17.74 9.98 8.28
N SER A 34 -16.98 11.08 8.27
CA SER A 34 -17.29 12.30 7.52
C SER A 34 -16.31 12.60 6.37
N GLY A 35 -15.18 11.90 6.31
CA GLY A 35 -14.11 12.19 5.36
C GLY A 35 -12.92 11.26 5.58
N PHE A 36 -11.75 11.85 5.81
CA PHE A 36 -10.53 11.11 6.12
C PHE A 36 -9.53 11.94 6.93
N LEU A 37 -8.67 11.26 7.68
CA LEU A 37 -7.46 11.83 8.27
C LEU A 37 -6.30 11.62 7.30
N ILE A 38 -5.40 12.59 7.21
CA ILE A 38 -4.15 12.49 6.44
C ILE A 38 -2.98 13.10 7.19
N THR A 39 -1.77 12.59 6.95
CA THR A 39 -0.53 13.22 7.44
C THR A 39 -0.37 14.65 6.89
N PRO A 40 0.14 15.59 7.69
CA PRO A 40 0.42 16.96 7.24
C PRO A 40 1.61 17.01 6.27
N SER A 41 1.72 18.09 5.51
CA SER A 41 2.87 18.32 4.62
C SER A 41 4.17 18.49 5.41
N SER A 42 5.21 17.75 5.00
CA SER A 42 6.61 18.01 5.37
C SER A 42 6.94 17.98 6.87
N LEU A 43 6.13 17.32 7.69
CA LEU A 43 6.41 17.12 9.11
C LEU A 43 7.08 15.76 9.34
N PRO A 44 8.29 15.70 9.92
CA PRO A 44 8.94 14.44 10.27
C PRO A 44 8.08 13.60 11.22
N TYR A 45 7.93 12.30 10.94
CA TYR A 45 7.05 11.42 11.74
C TYR A 45 7.48 11.27 13.20
N ASP A 46 8.77 11.41 13.50
CA ASP A 46 9.28 11.37 14.87
C ASP A 46 8.83 12.59 15.69
N ALA A 47 8.63 13.73 15.04
CA ALA A 47 8.14 14.96 15.65
C ALA A 47 6.61 15.12 15.59
N MET A 48 5.93 14.30 14.78
CA MET A 48 4.49 14.38 14.57
C MET A 48 3.71 13.88 15.78
N THR A 49 2.73 14.68 16.23
CA THR A 49 1.78 14.27 17.27
C THR A 49 0.39 13.97 16.68
N PRO A 50 -0.49 13.28 17.41
CA PRO A 50 -1.85 13.00 16.96
C PRO A 50 -2.65 14.23 16.52
N GLU A 51 -2.38 15.39 17.13
CA GLU A 51 -3.03 16.68 16.88
C GLU A 51 -2.59 17.32 15.56
N ASP A 52 -1.43 16.91 15.02
CA ASP A 52 -0.90 17.43 13.76
C ASP A 52 -1.57 16.80 12.53
N LEU A 53 -2.24 15.65 12.69
CA LEU A 53 -2.99 14.99 11.61
C LEU A 53 -4.15 15.86 11.14
N VAL A 54 -4.33 15.93 9.83
CA VAL A 54 -5.26 16.84 9.17
C VAL A 54 -6.57 16.11 8.87
N GLU A 55 -7.70 16.72 9.25
CA GLU A 55 -9.03 16.24 8.85
C GLU A 55 -9.39 16.85 7.49
N MET A 56 -9.83 16.01 6.56
CA MET A 56 -10.24 16.40 5.22
C MET A 56 -11.60 15.81 4.86
N ASP A 57 -12.39 16.58 4.14
CA ASP A 57 -13.67 16.16 3.56
C ASP A 57 -13.48 15.70 2.10
N PHE A 58 -14.46 14.96 1.57
CA PHE A 58 -14.42 14.43 0.19
C PHE A 58 -14.67 15.47 -0.92
N ASP A 59 -14.98 16.71 -0.56
CA ASP A 59 -15.01 17.86 -1.47
C ASP A 59 -13.64 18.58 -1.54
N GLY A 60 -12.70 18.23 -0.67
CA GLY A 60 -11.36 18.81 -0.60
C GLY A 60 -11.18 19.93 0.43
N THR A 61 -12.18 20.23 1.28
CA THR A 61 -11.97 21.10 2.45
C THR A 61 -11.19 20.39 3.55
N TYR A 62 -10.50 21.16 4.40
CA TYR A 62 -9.70 20.62 5.50
C TYR A 62 -9.66 21.53 6.72
N VAL A 63 -9.37 20.94 7.88
CA VAL A 63 -9.19 21.64 9.16
C VAL A 63 -7.84 21.27 9.78
N GLY A 64 -7.15 22.25 10.35
CA GLY A 64 -5.86 22.08 11.02
C GLY A 64 -4.68 22.52 10.16
N ARG A 65 -3.60 21.73 10.16
CA ARG A 65 -2.40 22.02 9.36
C ARG A 65 -2.66 21.88 7.86
N ARG A 66 -1.70 22.33 7.05
CA ARG A 66 -1.68 22.02 5.62
C ARG A 66 -1.54 20.49 5.43
N PRO A 67 -2.46 19.82 4.70
CA PRO A 67 -2.37 18.38 4.44
C PRO A 67 -1.18 18.06 3.52
N SER A 68 -0.81 16.78 3.41
CA SER A 68 0.11 16.30 2.37
C SER A 68 -0.23 16.93 1.01
N SER A 69 0.78 17.29 0.21
CA SER A 69 0.60 17.78 -1.16
C SER A 69 -0.16 16.79 -2.06
N GLU A 70 -0.22 15.53 -1.66
CA GLU A 70 -0.72 14.42 -2.45
C GLU A 70 -2.11 13.92 -2.02
N TRP A 71 -2.80 14.70 -1.20
CA TRP A 71 -4.14 14.39 -0.69
C TRP A 71 -5.16 14.01 -1.78
N ARG A 72 -4.98 14.46 -3.03
CA ARG A 72 -5.92 14.21 -4.14
C ARG A 72 -6.09 12.73 -4.44
N PHE A 73 -5.00 11.95 -4.55
CA PHE A 73 -5.15 10.51 -4.78
C PHE A 73 -5.68 9.79 -3.56
N HIS A 74 -5.34 10.22 -2.33
CA HIS A 74 -5.94 9.65 -1.12
C HIS A 74 -7.46 9.85 -1.13
N ARG A 75 -7.92 11.09 -1.40
CA ARG A 75 -9.33 11.43 -1.50
C ARG A 75 -10.01 10.58 -2.56
N ASP A 76 -9.47 10.55 -3.78
CA ASP A 76 -10.16 9.93 -4.91
C ASP A 76 -10.18 8.41 -4.81
N ILE A 77 -9.10 7.79 -4.30
CA ILE A 77 -9.07 6.36 -3.98
C ILE A 77 -10.13 6.05 -2.91
N LEU A 78 -10.12 6.75 -1.78
CA LEU A 78 -11.11 6.53 -0.72
C LEU A 78 -12.53 6.85 -1.18
N LYS A 79 -12.74 7.80 -2.09
CA LYS A 79 -14.08 8.10 -2.60
C LYS A 79 -14.61 7.01 -3.53
N ASN A 80 -13.76 6.42 -4.36
CA ASN A 80 -14.15 5.40 -5.35
C ASN A 80 -14.08 3.96 -4.83
N ARG A 81 -13.33 3.69 -3.75
CA ARG A 81 -13.14 2.36 -3.16
C ARG A 81 -13.65 2.33 -1.73
N THR A 82 -14.96 2.11 -1.57
CA THR A 82 -15.62 2.01 -0.25
C THR A 82 -15.21 0.76 0.54
N ASP A 83 -14.57 -0.21 -0.12
CA ASP A 83 -13.97 -1.39 0.49
C ASP A 83 -12.59 -1.14 1.13
N ILE A 84 -12.02 0.05 0.90
CA ILE A 84 -10.71 0.49 1.41
C ILE A 84 -10.89 1.59 2.46
N ASN A 85 -10.11 1.52 3.52
CA ASN A 85 -10.09 2.55 4.57
C ASN A 85 -8.74 3.22 4.72
N VAL A 86 -7.64 2.62 4.28
CA VAL A 86 -6.28 3.14 4.46
C VAL A 86 -5.59 3.24 3.12
N VAL A 87 -4.94 4.37 2.87
CA VAL A 87 -4.07 4.58 1.72
C VAL A 87 -2.70 4.97 2.25
N LEU A 88 -1.69 4.18 1.93
CA LEU A 88 -0.30 4.42 2.29
C LEU A 88 0.49 4.66 1.01
N HIS A 89 1.26 5.74 1.00
CA HIS A 89 2.18 6.07 -0.07
C HIS A 89 3.59 6.28 0.50
N CYS A 90 4.59 5.77 -0.21
CA CYS A 90 6.00 5.96 0.12
C CYS A 90 6.88 5.86 -1.13
N HIS A 91 8.12 6.34 -1.00
CA HIS A 91 9.14 6.29 -2.05
C HIS A 91 10.16 5.19 -1.71
N SER A 92 9.71 3.94 -1.62
CA SER A 92 10.59 2.81 -1.27
C SER A 92 11.56 2.52 -2.42
N ILE A 93 12.81 2.14 -2.09
CA ILE A 93 13.95 2.23 -3.01
C ILE A 93 13.76 1.40 -4.28
N TYR A 94 13.44 0.11 -4.14
CA TYR A 94 13.35 -0.78 -5.30
C TYR A 94 12.05 -0.58 -6.07
N ALA A 95 10.94 -0.33 -5.38
CA ALA A 95 9.67 0.00 -6.03
C ALA A 95 9.81 1.29 -6.87
N THR A 96 10.47 2.31 -6.31
CA THR A 96 10.76 3.57 -7.01
C THR A 96 11.74 3.34 -8.17
N THR A 97 12.73 2.45 -8.03
CA THR A 97 13.65 2.09 -9.11
C THR A 97 12.88 1.54 -10.32
N LEU A 98 11.98 0.59 -10.11
CA LEU A 98 11.13 0.06 -11.19
C LEU A 98 10.18 1.13 -11.74
N ALA A 99 9.62 1.97 -10.87
CA ALA A 99 8.73 3.06 -11.27
C ALA A 99 9.43 4.12 -12.12
N CYS A 100 10.72 4.39 -11.87
CA CYS A 100 11.54 5.27 -12.70
C CYS A 100 11.69 4.76 -14.14
N HIS A 101 11.52 3.46 -14.36
CA HIS A 101 11.55 2.80 -15.65
C HIS A 101 10.15 2.47 -16.21
N HIS A 102 9.07 2.92 -15.55
CA HIS A 102 7.68 2.59 -15.93
C HIS A 102 7.42 1.07 -15.99
N THR A 103 8.15 0.30 -15.19
CA THR A 103 8.10 -1.15 -15.25
C THR A 103 6.93 -1.68 -14.42
N THR A 104 5.99 -2.38 -15.07
CA THR A 104 5.00 -3.21 -14.39
C THR A 104 5.67 -4.48 -13.87
N ILE A 105 5.41 -4.84 -12.61
CA ILE A 105 5.95 -6.07 -12.01
C ILE A 105 5.04 -7.25 -12.39
N PRO A 106 5.53 -8.25 -13.14
CA PRO A 106 4.75 -9.42 -13.51
C PRO A 106 4.63 -10.42 -12.34
N SER A 107 3.86 -11.50 -12.54
CA SER A 107 3.83 -12.64 -11.61
C SER A 107 5.10 -13.51 -11.72
N PHE A 108 6.28 -12.91 -11.58
CA PHE A 108 7.55 -13.64 -11.49
C PHE A 108 7.65 -14.46 -10.18
N HIS A 109 6.85 -14.08 -9.18
CA HIS A 109 6.70 -14.74 -7.89
C HIS A 109 5.21 -14.76 -7.50
N TYR A 110 4.72 -15.85 -6.91
CA TYR A 110 3.28 -16.03 -6.59
C TYR A 110 2.73 -14.93 -5.67
N MET A 111 3.59 -14.35 -4.83
CA MET A 111 3.25 -13.24 -3.93
C MET A 111 2.86 -11.96 -4.66
N THR A 112 3.12 -11.79 -5.96
CA THR A 112 2.53 -10.68 -6.74
C THR A 112 1.00 -10.66 -6.60
N GLY A 113 0.37 -11.82 -6.36
CA GLY A 113 -1.06 -11.97 -6.08
C GLY A 113 -1.59 -11.13 -4.92
N VAL A 114 -0.75 -10.81 -3.92
CA VAL A 114 -1.15 -10.04 -2.74
C VAL A 114 -1.52 -8.59 -3.07
N ALA A 115 -1.11 -8.09 -4.25
CA ALA A 115 -1.54 -6.79 -4.79
C ALA A 115 -2.95 -6.82 -5.41
N GLY A 116 -3.67 -7.94 -5.31
CA GLY A 116 -5.04 -8.10 -5.78
C GLY A 116 -5.18 -8.58 -7.23
N GLY A 117 -4.09 -9.05 -7.86
CA GLY A 117 -4.12 -9.58 -9.21
C GLY A 117 -2.78 -10.13 -9.68
N THR A 118 -2.63 -10.33 -10.99
CA THR A 118 -1.44 -10.98 -11.59
C THR A 118 -0.25 -10.04 -11.80
N THR A 119 -0.37 -8.77 -11.42
CA THR A 119 0.65 -7.74 -11.66
C THR A 119 0.57 -6.63 -10.63
N ILE A 120 1.70 -5.97 -10.36
CA ILE A 120 1.73 -4.64 -9.74
C ILE A 120 2.00 -3.63 -10.86
N ARG A 121 0.96 -2.87 -11.25
CA ARG A 121 1.03 -1.96 -12.39
C ARG A 121 1.79 -0.68 -12.03
N CYS A 122 2.49 -0.10 -13.00
CA CYS A 122 3.03 1.26 -12.89
C CYS A 122 2.07 2.25 -13.56
N ALA A 123 1.65 3.28 -12.83
CA ALA A 123 0.84 4.37 -13.35
C ALA A 123 1.70 5.32 -14.20
N GLU A 124 1.09 5.91 -15.22
CA GLU A 124 1.71 6.96 -16.02
C GLU A 124 2.13 8.16 -15.15
N TYR A 125 3.23 8.81 -15.54
CA TYR A 125 3.72 9.99 -14.81
C TYR A 125 2.76 11.17 -14.92
N ALA A 126 2.61 11.86 -13.81
CA ALA A 126 2.12 13.23 -13.76
C ALA A 126 2.75 13.93 -12.56
N THR A 127 2.83 15.25 -12.60
CA THR A 127 3.43 16.03 -11.52
C THR A 127 2.72 15.78 -10.19
N PHE A 128 3.47 15.61 -9.11
CA PHE A 128 2.93 15.36 -7.77
C PHE A 128 1.90 16.42 -7.35
N GLY A 129 0.91 15.99 -6.58
CA GLY A 129 -0.18 16.84 -6.10
C GLY A 129 -1.16 17.35 -7.17
N THR A 130 -1.05 16.92 -8.43
CA THR A 130 -2.03 17.25 -9.48
C THR A 130 -3.20 16.27 -9.52
N GLN A 131 -4.31 16.68 -10.14
CA GLN A 131 -5.44 15.78 -10.40
C GLN A 131 -5.04 14.66 -11.39
N ALA A 132 -4.20 14.97 -12.39
CA ALA A 132 -3.75 13.98 -13.37
C ALA A 132 -3.00 12.79 -12.71
N LEU A 133 -2.18 13.03 -11.68
CA LEU A 133 -1.54 11.93 -10.94
C LEU A 133 -2.58 11.05 -10.23
N SER A 134 -3.62 11.67 -9.65
CA SER A 134 -4.72 10.96 -9.01
C SER A 134 -5.47 10.06 -10.02
N ASP A 135 -5.79 10.61 -11.18
CA ASP A 135 -6.51 9.89 -12.23
C ASP A 135 -5.67 8.70 -12.75
N ASN A 136 -4.37 8.87 -12.95
CA ASN A 136 -3.45 7.81 -13.36
C ASN A 136 -3.33 6.71 -12.29
N ALA A 137 -3.25 7.08 -11.00
CA ALA A 137 -3.20 6.13 -9.90
C ALA A 137 -4.47 5.26 -9.85
N LEU A 138 -5.65 5.85 -10.04
CA LEU A 138 -6.92 5.11 -10.09
C LEU A 138 -6.96 4.08 -11.22
N VAL A 139 -6.43 4.43 -12.40
CA VAL A 139 -6.33 3.49 -13.53
C VAL A 139 -5.45 2.29 -13.16
N ALA A 140 -4.27 2.54 -12.59
CA ALA A 140 -3.36 1.47 -12.18
C ALA A 140 -3.97 0.58 -11.07
N LEU A 141 -4.73 1.18 -10.15
CA LEU A 141 -5.38 0.53 -9.01
C LEU A 141 -6.70 -0.19 -9.34
N LYS A 142 -7.19 -0.12 -10.59
CA LYS A 142 -8.39 -0.85 -10.99
C LYS A 142 -8.20 -2.35 -10.75
N ASP A 143 -9.04 -2.94 -9.91
CA ASP A 143 -8.95 -4.35 -9.50
C ASP A 143 -7.57 -4.72 -8.91
N ARG A 144 -6.94 -3.76 -8.23
CA ARG A 144 -5.69 -3.92 -7.47
C ARG A 144 -5.81 -3.23 -6.12
N ILE A 145 -4.89 -3.57 -5.23
CA ILE A 145 -4.70 -2.91 -3.93
C ILE A 145 -3.28 -2.35 -3.76
N ALA A 146 -2.41 -2.47 -4.75
CA ALA A 146 -1.16 -1.74 -4.82
C ALA A 146 -0.79 -1.37 -6.27
N CYS A 147 -0.05 -0.28 -6.43
CA CYS A 147 0.55 0.11 -7.70
C CYS A 147 1.85 0.91 -7.49
N LEU A 148 2.65 1.01 -8.55
CA LEU A 148 3.73 1.98 -8.65
C LEU A 148 3.23 3.27 -9.31
N LEU A 149 3.93 4.37 -9.09
CA LEU A 149 3.70 5.67 -9.72
C LEU A 149 4.95 6.05 -10.53
N GLY A 150 4.83 6.20 -11.85
CA GLY A 150 5.95 6.48 -12.75
C GLY A 150 6.84 7.62 -12.25
N GLN A 151 8.16 7.39 -12.22
CA GLN A 151 9.18 8.29 -11.64
C GLN A 151 8.86 8.88 -10.26
N HIS A 152 8.18 8.12 -9.38
CA HIS A 152 7.68 8.69 -8.13
C HIS A 152 7.81 7.74 -6.92
N GLY A 153 7.03 6.67 -6.86
CA GLY A 153 6.97 5.81 -5.67
C GLY A 153 5.92 4.71 -5.79
N GLN A 154 5.33 4.30 -4.67
CA GLN A 154 4.27 3.28 -4.63
C GLN A 154 3.05 3.72 -3.81
N ILE A 155 1.90 3.12 -4.09
CA ILE A 155 0.68 3.22 -3.28
C ILE A 155 0.26 1.81 -2.88
N SER A 156 -0.07 1.63 -1.61
CA SER A 156 -0.64 0.40 -1.05
C SER A 156 -1.93 0.71 -0.28
N LEU A 157 -2.95 -0.12 -0.48
CA LEU A 157 -4.29 0.05 0.07
C LEU A 157 -4.59 -1.00 1.13
N GLY A 158 -5.33 -0.62 2.17
CA GLY A 158 -5.72 -1.53 3.24
C GLY A 158 -7.09 -1.25 3.82
N LYS A 159 -7.66 -2.26 4.50
CA LYS A 159 -8.86 -2.10 5.33
C LYS A 159 -8.54 -1.55 6.72
N ILE A 160 -7.33 -1.82 7.17
CA ILE A 160 -6.73 -1.36 8.43
C ILE A 160 -5.27 -0.96 8.16
N PHE A 161 -4.66 -0.22 9.10
CA PHE A 161 -3.29 0.26 8.94
C PHE A 161 -2.28 -0.86 8.74
N GLU A 162 -2.38 -1.94 9.52
CA GLU A 162 -1.47 -3.09 9.43
C GLU A 162 -1.43 -3.69 8.02
N SER A 163 -2.61 -3.90 7.41
CA SER A 163 -2.69 -4.46 6.06
C SER A 163 -2.05 -3.56 5.00
N ALA A 164 -2.20 -2.23 5.13
CA ALA A 164 -1.59 -1.29 4.19
C ALA A 164 -0.06 -1.22 4.37
N LEU A 165 0.43 -1.20 5.62
CA LEU A 165 1.86 -1.19 5.92
C LEU A 165 2.54 -2.49 5.50
N TRP A 166 1.93 -3.65 5.81
CA TRP A 166 2.44 -4.95 5.38
C TRP A 166 2.53 -5.03 3.86
N LEU A 167 1.47 -4.62 3.15
CA LEU A 167 1.47 -4.64 1.69
C LEU A 167 2.54 -3.73 1.09
N ALA A 168 2.76 -2.54 1.66
CA ALA A 168 3.81 -1.64 1.19
C ALA A 168 5.22 -2.22 1.36
N ILE A 169 5.47 -2.93 2.47
CA ILE A 169 6.72 -3.67 2.72
C ILE A 169 6.86 -4.83 1.73
N GLU A 170 5.78 -5.54 1.44
CA GLU A 170 5.79 -6.68 0.51
C GLU A 170 6.02 -6.20 -0.93
N VAL A 171 5.41 -5.09 -1.36
CA VAL A 171 5.66 -4.46 -2.67
C VAL A 171 7.13 -4.08 -2.81
N GLU A 172 7.75 -3.48 -1.78
CA GLU A 172 9.19 -3.18 -1.80
C GLU A 172 10.04 -4.46 -1.86
N THR A 173 9.65 -5.50 -1.11
CA THR A 173 10.34 -6.80 -1.11
C THR A 173 10.30 -7.46 -2.47
N LEU A 174 9.12 -7.53 -3.10
CA LEU A 174 8.94 -8.05 -4.45
C LEU A 174 9.70 -7.23 -5.49
N SER A 175 9.67 -5.90 -5.36
CA SER A 175 10.43 -5.01 -6.23
C SER A 175 11.94 -5.29 -6.14
N ARG A 176 12.46 -5.48 -4.92
CA ARG A 176 13.87 -5.84 -4.70
C ARG A 176 14.23 -7.17 -5.33
N ILE A 177 13.42 -8.20 -5.11
CA ILE A 177 13.67 -9.53 -5.68
C ILE A 177 13.61 -9.43 -7.21
N TYR A 178 12.64 -8.72 -7.79
CA TYR A 178 12.52 -8.58 -9.23
C TYR A 178 13.72 -7.88 -9.85
N VAL A 179 14.15 -6.74 -9.29
CA VAL A 179 15.38 -6.04 -9.74
C VAL A 179 16.60 -6.95 -9.66
N GLN A 180 16.74 -7.74 -8.59
CA GLN A 180 17.85 -8.69 -8.46
C GLN A 180 17.74 -9.85 -9.45
N ALA A 181 16.54 -10.40 -9.66
CA ALA A 181 16.30 -11.47 -10.62
C ALA A 181 16.67 -11.04 -12.04
N LEU A 182 16.34 -9.80 -12.43
CA LEU A 182 16.69 -9.23 -13.73
C LEU A 182 18.21 -9.19 -13.98
N THR A 183 19.05 -9.18 -12.94
CA THR A 183 20.52 -9.28 -13.11
C THR A 183 20.97 -10.66 -13.62
N LEU A 184 20.14 -11.69 -13.44
CA LEU A 184 20.35 -13.05 -13.96
C LEU A 184 19.67 -13.28 -15.31
N GLY A 185 18.90 -12.29 -15.80
CA GLY A 185 18.03 -12.38 -16.98
C GLY A 185 16.55 -12.22 -16.62
N GLU A 186 15.67 -12.27 -17.62
CA GLU A 186 14.22 -12.20 -17.40
C GLU A 186 13.72 -13.43 -16.62
N PRO A 187 13.11 -13.27 -15.43
CA PRO A 187 12.58 -14.40 -14.69
C PRO A 187 11.33 -14.98 -15.38
N PRO A 188 11.07 -16.29 -15.24
CA PRO A 188 9.84 -16.89 -15.73
C PRO A 188 8.62 -16.26 -15.03
N VAL A 189 7.54 -16.09 -15.78
CA VAL A 189 6.28 -15.55 -15.28
C VAL A 189 5.28 -16.69 -15.09
N LEU A 190 4.64 -16.74 -13.93
CA LEU A 190 3.56 -17.70 -13.66
C LEU A 190 2.38 -17.41 -14.60
N PRO A 191 1.85 -18.44 -15.30
CA PRO A 191 0.66 -18.29 -16.12
C PRO A 191 -0.58 -17.84 -15.34
N ASP A 192 -1.51 -17.18 -16.01
CA ASP A 192 -2.72 -16.60 -15.39
C ASP A 192 -3.62 -17.66 -14.73
N ASP A 193 -3.68 -18.88 -15.27
CA ASP A 193 -4.47 -19.98 -14.69
C ASP A 193 -3.87 -20.49 -13.37
N GLU A 194 -2.54 -20.53 -13.26
CA GLU A 194 -1.86 -20.83 -12.00
C GLU A 194 -2.04 -19.69 -10.99
N MET A 195 -1.91 -18.43 -11.43
CA MET A 195 -2.18 -17.29 -10.56
C MET A 195 -3.64 -17.23 -10.09
N ALA A 196 -4.60 -17.69 -10.90
CA ALA A 196 -6.00 -17.82 -10.46
C ALA A 196 -6.13 -18.81 -9.30
N ARG A 197 -5.39 -19.93 -9.31
CA ARG A 197 -5.34 -20.89 -8.20
C ARG A 197 -4.67 -20.28 -6.97
N VAL A 198 -3.58 -19.55 -7.15
CA VAL A 198 -2.89 -18.82 -6.07
C VAL A 198 -3.84 -17.82 -5.40
N LEU A 199 -4.56 -17.02 -6.18
CA LEU A 199 -5.51 -16.03 -5.67
C LEU A 199 -6.69 -16.67 -4.92
N GLU A 200 -7.19 -17.82 -5.38
CA GLU A 200 -8.18 -18.60 -4.64
C GLU A 200 -7.61 -19.13 -3.31
N GLN A 201 -6.39 -19.67 -3.33
CA GLN A 201 -5.71 -20.16 -2.13
C GLN A 201 -5.49 -19.03 -1.10
N MET A 202 -5.00 -17.86 -1.54
CA MET A 202 -4.81 -16.68 -0.69
C MET A 202 -6.12 -16.25 -0.03
N ARG A 203 -7.23 -16.25 -0.78
CA ARG A 203 -8.57 -15.93 -0.24
C ARG A 203 -9.02 -16.95 0.81
N ARG A 204 -8.81 -18.25 0.56
CA ARG A 204 -9.17 -19.31 1.50
C ARG A 204 -8.36 -19.28 2.79
N MET A 205 -7.12 -18.81 2.72
CA MET A 205 -6.20 -18.74 3.85
C MET A 205 -6.20 -17.38 4.57
N SER A 206 -7.04 -16.41 4.16
CA SER A 206 -6.99 -15.03 4.66
C SER A 206 -5.59 -14.39 4.57
N TYR A 207 -4.80 -14.83 3.58
CA TYR A 207 -3.38 -14.53 3.49
C TYR A 207 -3.14 -13.01 3.36
N GLY A 208 -2.23 -12.46 4.16
CA GLY A 208 -1.96 -11.02 4.21
C GLY A 208 -2.95 -10.18 5.04
N GLN A 209 -3.95 -10.82 5.69
CA GLN A 209 -4.84 -10.17 6.66
C GLN A 209 -4.51 -10.65 8.07
N ALA A 210 -3.45 -10.09 8.67
CA ALA A 210 -3.13 -10.37 10.07
C ALA A 210 -4.04 -9.57 11.04
N PRO A 211 -4.35 -10.13 12.22
CA PRO A 211 -4.20 -11.54 12.59
C PRO A 211 -5.33 -12.39 12.00
N ASP A 212 -5.00 -13.64 11.65
CA ASP A 212 -5.97 -14.65 11.22
C ASP A 212 -7.08 -14.80 12.27
N ALA A 213 -8.34 -14.70 11.84
CA ALA A 213 -9.46 -15.11 12.70
C ALA A 213 -9.37 -16.63 12.96
N GLU A 214 -9.79 -17.07 14.16
CA GLU A 214 -9.94 -18.51 14.44
C GLU A 214 -10.76 -19.18 13.32
N GLY A 215 -10.19 -20.20 12.66
CA GLY A 215 -10.89 -20.96 11.61
C GLY A 215 -10.24 -21.02 10.22
N VAL A 216 -8.97 -20.65 10.05
CA VAL A 216 -8.25 -20.87 8.78
C VAL A 216 -8.16 -22.38 8.51
N ASN A 217 -8.72 -22.83 7.38
CA ASN A 217 -8.99 -24.24 7.08
C ASN A 217 -7.79 -25.07 6.56
N ASP A 218 -6.56 -24.63 6.82
CA ASP A 218 -5.35 -25.41 6.50
C ASP A 218 -4.29 -25.29 7.62
N ILE A 219 -4.74 -25.50 8.86
CA ILE A 219 -3.85 -25.56 10.02
C ILE A 219 -3.26 -26.98 10.08
N ALA A 220 -1.93 -27.07 10.03
CA ALA A 220 -1.21 -28.30 10.34
C ALA A 220 -1.68 -28.84 11.70
N ARG A 221 -2.29 -30.02 11.69
CA ARG A 221 -2.76 -30.64 12.94
C ARG A 221 -1.56 -31.03 13.79
N PRO A 222 -1.55 -30.73 15.10
CA PRO A 222 -0.51 -31.24 15.98
C PRO A 222 -0.49 -32.77 15.91
N ARG A 223 0.70 -33.38 15.98
CA ARG A 223 0.80 -34.84 16.19
C ARG A 223 0.02 -35.19 17.44
N ALA A 224 -0.92 -36.13 17.32
CA ALA A 224 -1.61 -36.66 18.48
C ALA A 224 -0.59 -37.41 19.37
N GLY A 225 -0.29 -36.84 20.53
CA GLY A 225 0.37 -37.48 21.66
C GLY A 225 1.85 -37.87 21.47
N VAL A 226 2.75 -37.11 22.11
CA VAL A 226 3.87 -37.71 22.84
C VAL A 226 3.71 -37.22 24.26
N ILE A 227 3.23 -38.12 25.13
CA ILE A 227 3.42 -38.03 26.58
C ILE A 227 4.89 -38.33 26.85
#